data_AF-A0A3M1NQC3-F1
#
_entry.id   AF-A0A3M1NQC3-F1
#
_cell.length_a   1.000
_cell.length_b   1.000
_cell.length_c   1.000
_cell.angle_alpha   90.00
_cell.angle_beta   90.00
_cell.angle_gamma   90.00
#
_symmetry.space_group_name_H-M   'P 1'
#
loop_
_entity.id
_entity.type
_entity.pdbx_description
1 polymer ?
#
loop_
_entity_poly.entity_id
_entity_poly.type
_entity_poly.pdbx_seq_one_letter_code
_entity_poly.pdbx_strand_id
1 'polypeptide(L)'
;MVLRYHWGNVFSFLNLVSLVINEDIMNTSRAIRSLLVLFLVFGVHCTQQTTLKVLKPAEIDVGSINRIAILDFEGPPGTGSSIASIFTSKLFATNYFTLVERSELEKVLSEHALNMSGVIDVETAVEAGRLLGVQGVIVGNVISYSCEDQKHREKERKKIWTGEYERDEKGNIIYEKNLFGKKVKKKKYREKLVTVEVLDREATVALSFRLIDVETGQIVATRETAHSYQKSMKLGKGSLPPRKAILNRLTHQCVDDFVKMLAPHTITIKTEFARGNREVNKGIEFARNGLWDKAQKVWEAVVSKEPDNHQGWYNLGLAFEAQFDYESAEQAYNHAVDIKPKKLYMRALKRVRQAMLDEEKLQQQMERRKMESTGENYDE
;
A
#
# COMPACT_ATOMS: atom_id res chain seq x y z
N MET A 1 -48.94 19.33 45.01
CA MET A 1 -48.26 18.02 44.91
C MET A 1 -46.94 18.26 44.16
N VAL A 2 -45.94 18.93 44.77
CA VAL A 2 -44.92 18.35 45.69
C VAL A 2 -44.14 17.26 44.93
N LEU A 3 -42.87 17.38 44.51
CA LEU A 3 -41.66 17.76 45.27
C LEU A 3 -40.47 18.04 44.31
N ARG A 4 -39.61 19.00 44.70
CA ARG A 4 -38.20 19.16 44.31
C ARG A 4 -37.39 17.88 44.65
N TYR A 5 -36.46 17.43 43.81
CA TYR A 5 -35.18 16.78 44.20
C TYR A 5 -34.23 16.85 42.97
N HIS A 6 -33.15 17.61 42.94
CA HIS A 6 -31.85 17.53 43.64
C HIS A 6 -30.75 17.02 42.69
N TRP A 7 -29.68 17.79 42.63
CA TRP A 7 -28.42 17.48 41.97
C TRP A 7 -27.86 16.14 42.45
N GLY A 8 -27.14 15.45 41.56
CA GLY A 8 -26.20 14.39 41.92
C GLY A 8 -26.54 13.03 41.32
N ASN A 9 -25.94 12.72 40.16
CA ASN A 9 -25.54 11.35 39.80
C ASN A 9 -24.59 11.30 38.58
N VAL A 10 -23.55 12.13 38.58
CA VAL A 10 -22.31 11.87 37.83
C VAL A 10 -21.26 11.16 38.72
N PHE A 11 -21.61 10.85 39.97
CA PHE A 11 -20.71 10.22 40.96
C PHE A 11 -20.99 8.74 41.24
N SER A 12 -21.71 8.03 40.35
CA SER A 12 -22.05 6.60 40.55
C SER A 12 -21.43 5.64 39.53
N PHE A 13 -20.56 6.11 38.64
CA PHE A 13 -19.74 5.22 37.79
C PHE A 13 -18.26 5.17 38.18
N LEU A 14 -17.83 6.04 39.11
CA LEU A 14 -16.46 6.03 39.66
C LEU A 14 -16.33 5.25 40.98
N ASN A 15 -17.43 4.75 41.54
CA ASN A 15 -17.42 3.97 42.79
C ASN A 15 -17.50 2.44 42.62
N LEU A 16 -17.60 1.92 41.39
CA LEU A 16 -17.54 0.45 41.17
C LEU A 16 -16.13 -0.07 40.86
N VAL A 17 -15.15 0.82 40.65
CA VAL A 17 -13.72 0.44 40.48
C VAL A 17 -12.91 0.69 41.77
N SER A 18 -13.52 1.34 42.77
CA SER A 18 -12.87 1.62 44.06
C SER A 18 -12.96 0.47 45.08
N LEU A 19 -13.62 -0.65 44.78
CA LEU A 19 -13.92 -1.67 45.79
C LEU A 19 -13.46 -3.10 45.45
N VAL A 20 -12.36 -3.24 44.70
CA VAL A 20 -11.48 -4.42 44.83
C VAL A 20 -10.03 -3.95 44.63
N ILE A 21 -9.58 -3.03 45.47
CA ILE A 21 -8.14 -2.89 45.73
C ILE A 21 -7.92 -3.57 47.07
N ASN A 22 -7.70 -4.87 47.00
CA ASN A 22 -7.23 -5.66 48.13
C ASN A 22 -5.95 -5.02 48.68
N GLU A 23 -5.85 -4.91 50.01
CA GLU A 23 -4.68 -4.39 50.74
C GLU A 23 -3.35 -5.11 50.40
N ASP A 24 -3.41 -6.25 49.70
CA ASP A 24 -2.23 -6.99 49.23
C ASP A 24 -1.45 -6.33 48.08
N ILE A 25 -2.01 -5.34 47.36
CA ILE A 25 -1.30 -4.72 46.24
C ILE A 25 -0.30 -3.64 46.71
N MET A 26 -0.46 -3.14 47.94
CA MET A 26 0.43 -2.11 48.49
C MET A 26 1.82 -2.61 48.89
N ASN A 27 2.04 -3.93 48.98
CA ASN A 27 3.31 -4.51 49.44
C ASN A 27 4.16 -5.16 48.33
N THR A 28 4.08 -4.64 47.10
CA THR A 28 4.87 -5.13 45.98
C THR A 28 6.03 -4.19 45.64
N SER A 29 7.21 -4.80 45.47
CA SER A 29 8.54 -4.22 45.22
C SER A 29 8.54 -2.95 44.36
N ARG A 30 9.41 -1.99 44.72
CA ARG A 30 9.72 -0.76 43.96
C ARG A 30 9.82 -0.98 42.45
N ALA A 31 10.28 -2.15 41.99
CA ALA A 31 10.40 -2.52 40.59
C ALA A 31 9.06 -2.57 39.82
N ILE A 32 7.95 -2.99 40.46
CA ILE A 32 6.64 -3.14 39.80
C ILE A 32 5.96 -1.78 39.64
N ARG A 33 6.16 -0.85 40.60
CA ARG A 33 5.74 0.55 40.47
C ARG A 33 6.48 1.24 39.31
N SER A 34 7.78 1.00 39.17
CA SER A 34 8.56 1.51 38.05
C SER A 34 8.08 0.95 36.70
N LEU A 35 7.68 -0.32 36.64
CA LEU A 35 7.25 -0.99 35.41
C LEU A 35 5.85 -0.55 34.95
N LEU A 36 4.92 -0.29 35.87
CA LEU A 36 3.60 0.27 35.58
C LEU A 36 3.67 1.74 35.16
N VAL A 37 4.57 2.53 35.76
CA VAL A 37 4.84 3.91 35.32
C VAL A 37 5.55 3.91 33.96
N LEU A 38 6.47 2.97 33.69
CA LEU A 38 7.09 2.84 32.37
C LEU A 38 6.06 2.46 31.28
N PHE A 39 5.08 1.61 31.59
CA PHE A 39 4.01 1.24 30.65
C PHE A 39 3.04 2.39 30.36
N LEU A 40 2.86 3.32 31.31
CA LEU A 40 2.10 4.57 31.14
C LEU A 40 2.91 5.65 30.39
N VAL A 41 4.24 5.67 30.51
CA VAL A 41 5.12 6.61 29.78
C VAL A 41 5.39 6.15 28.34
N PHE A 42 5.37 4.85 28.05
CA PHE A 42 5.26 4.31 26.68
C PHE A 42 3.80 4.22 26.22
N GLY A 43 3.00 5.21 26.63
CA GLY A 43 1.66 5.43 26.13
C GLY A 43 1.67 5.36 24.61
N VAL A 44 0.95 4.34 24.13
CA VAL A 44 0.58 4.04 22.76
C VAL A 44 0.51 5.34 21.94
N HIS A 45 1.57 5.65 21.19
CA HIS A 45 1.48 6.57 20.06
C HIS A 45 0.66 5.85 19.00
N CYS A 46 -0.66 5.80 19.21
CA CYS A 46 -1.62 5.36 18.21
C CYS A 46 -1.59 6.43 17.12
N THR A 47 -0.62 6.39 16.23
CA THR A 47 -0.56 7.28 15.07
C THR A 47 -1.89 7.09 14.33
N GLN A 48 -2.70 8.15 14.28
CA GLN A 48 -4.02 8.08 13.67
C GLN A 48 -3.83 8.26 12.17
N GLN A 49 -3.48 7.16 11.51
CA GLN A 49 -3.30 7.11 10.08
C GLN A 49 -4.66 7.19 9.36
N THR A 50 -4.65 7.80 8.19
CA THR A 50 -5.75 7.82 7.23
C THR A 50 -5.21 7.55 5.83
N THR A 51 -6.11 7.16 4.93
CA THR A 51 -5.81 6.89 3.53
C THR A 51 -6.59 7.84 2.65
N LEU A 52 -5.90 8.58 1.79
CA LEU A 52 -6.48 9.43 0.76
C LEU A 52 -6.34 8.76 -0.60
N LYS A 53 -7.36 8.88 -1.44
CA LYS A 53 -7.29 8.45 -2.84
C LYS A 53 -6.93 9.66 -3.68
N VAL A 54 -5.94 9.54 -4.55
CA VAL A 54 -5.52 10.59 -5.47
C VAL A 54 -5.43 9.99 -6.86
N LEU A 55 -6.00 10.69 -7.83
CA LEU A 55 -5.89 10.32 -9.24
C LEU A 55 -4.58 10.86 -9.79
N LYS A 56 -3.83 10.03 -10.51
CA LYS A 56 -2.59 10.40 -11.19
C LYS A 56 -2.77 10.27 -12.70
N PRO A 57 -2.25 11.22 -13.49
CA PRO A 57 -2.21 11.10 -14.94
C PRO A 57 -1.29 9.95 -15.37
N ALA A 58 -1.40 9.56 -16.64
CA ALA A 58 -0.40 8.69 -17.25
C ALA A 58 0.97 9.39 -17.25
N GLU A 59 2.03 8.64 -17.01
CA GLU A 59 3.40 9.19 -17.04
C GLU A 59 3.73 9.69 -18.44
N ILE A 60 3.41 8.89 -19.45
CA ILE A 60 3.54 9.22 -20.87
C ILE A 60 2.17 9.44 -21.46
N ASP A 61 2.03 10.52 -22.22
CA ASP A 61 0.90 10.72 -23.11
C ASP A 61 1.18 10.00 -24.43
N VAL A 62 0.33 9.02 -24.76
CA VAL A 62 0.46 8.20 -25.97
C VAL A 62 -0.32 8.76 -27.16
N GLY A 63 -0.85 9.98 -27.03
CA GLY A 63 -1.55 10.70 -28.10
C GLY A 63 -2.79 9.95 -28.59
N SER A 64 -2.87 9.75 -29.91
CA SER A 64 -4.06 9.25 -30.61
C SER A 64 -4.33 7.75 -30.44
N ILE A 65 -3.45 7.04 -29.73
CA ILE A 65 -3.57 5.60 -29.51
C ILE A 65 -4.71 5.32 -28.53
N ASN A 66 -5.87 4.94 -29.07
CA ASN A 66 -7.07 4.59 -28.31
C ASN A 66 -7.35 3.09 -28.32
N ARG A 67 -7.12 2.45 -29.47
CA ARG A 67 -7.39 1.04 -29.68
C ARG A 67 -6.09 0.25 -29.74
N ILE A 68 -5.90 -0.66 -28.79
CA ILE A 68 -4.63 -1.38 -28.64
C ILE A 68 -4.79 -2.90 -28.65
N ALA A 69 -3.78 -3.56 -29.19
CA ALA A 69 -3.56 -4.99 -29.15
C ALA A 69 -2.42 -5.32 -28.18
N ILE A 70 -2.52 -6.46 -27.49
CA ILE A 70 -1.46 -6.96 -26.61
C ILE A 70 -1.06 -8.34 -27.12
N LEU A 71 0.20 -8.48 -27.53
CA LEU A 71 0.75 -9.76 -27.96
C LEU A 71 1.27 -10.57 -26.78
N ASP A 72 1.48 -11.86 -27.03
CA ASP A 72 2.15 -12.73 -26.07
C ASP A 72 3.59 -12.28 -25.84
N PHE A 73 3.98 -12.31 -24.57
CA PHE A 73 5.34 -11.94 -24.21
C PHE A 73 6.31 -13.05 -24.59
N GLU A 74 7.40 -12.69 -25.22
CA GLU A 74 8.46 -13.65 -25.56
C GLU A 74 9.15 -14.13 -24.30
N GLY A 75 9.33 -15.45 -24.15
CA GLY A 75 9.94 -16.02 -22.95
C GLY A 75 9.66 -17.51 -22.77
N PRO A 76 9.90 -18.04 -21.55
CA PRO A 76 9.67 -19.45 -21.26
C PRO A 76 8.22 -19.87 -21.55
N PRO A 77 8.00 -21.09 -22.08
CA PRO A 77 6.67 -21.57 -22.49
C PRO A 77 5.59 -21.36 -21.42
N GLY A 78 4.45 -20.80 -21.82
CA GLY A 78 3.29 -20.53 -20.96
C GLY A 78 3.40 -19.31 -20.03
N THR A 79 4.59 -18.72 -19.88
CA THR A 79 4.76 -17.50 -19.08
C THR A 79 4.24 -16.28 -19.82
N GLY A 80 4.51 -16.21 -21.13
CA GLY A 80 4.13 -15.09 -21.98
C GLY A 80 2.63 -14.80 -22.02
N SER A 81 1.84 -15.85 -22.28
CA SER A 81 0.38 -15.79 -22.33
C SER A 81 -0.25 -15.40 -20.99
N SER A 82 0.35 -15.86 -19.88
CA SER A 82 -0.10 -15.52 -18.54
C SER A 82 0.12 -14.02 -18.24
N ILE A 83 1.27 -13.47 -18.64
CA ILE A 83 1.58 -12.04 -18.47
C ILE A 83 0.64 -11.20 -19.33
N ALA A 84 0.48 -11.55 -20.61
CA ALA A 84 -0.44 -10.86 -21.52
C ALA A 84 -1.86 -10.82 -20.94
N SER A 85 -2.37 -11.95 -20.43
CA SER A 85 -3.70 -12.02 -19.80
C SER A 85 -3.84 -11.10 -18.57
N ILE A 86 -2.84 -11.08 -17.69
CA ILE A 86 -2.82 -10.17 -16.52
C ILE A 86 -2.82 -8.71 -17.00
N PHE A 87 -2.07 -8.42 -18.04
CA PHE A 87 -1.95 -7.07 -18.59
C PHE A 87 -3.25 -6.60 -19.25
N THR A 88 -3.85 -7.42 -20.12
CA THR A 88 -5.17 -7.17 -20.72
C THR A 88 -6.20 -6.89 -19.64
N SER A 89 -6.27 -7.71 -18.59
CA SER A 89 -7.23 -7.53 -17.50
C SER A 89 -7.03 -6.19 -16.76
N LYS A 90 -5.78 -5.77 -16.52
CA LYS A 90 -5.49 -4.52 -15.82
C LYS A 90 -5.76 -3.29 -16.67
N LEU A 91 -5.38 -3.31 -17.95
CA LEU A 91 -5.70 -2.21 -18.87
C LEU A 91 -7.20 -2.12 -19.13
N PHE A 92 -7.91 -3.25 -19.18
CA PHE A 92 -9.36 -3.24 -19.31
C PHE A 92 -10.01 -2.54 -18.10
N ALA A 93 -9.52 -2.82 -16.89
CA ALA A 93 -10.02 -2.21 -15.67
C ALA A 93 -9.80 -0.69 -15.57
N THR A 94 -8.88 -0.11 -16.35
CA THR A 94 -8.71 1.36 -16.38
C THR A 94 -9.79 2.06 -17.20
N ASN A 95 -10.50 1.34 -18.08
CA ASN A 95 -11.40 1.91 -19.10
C ASN A 95 -10.73 3.00 -19.96
N TYR A 96 -9.40 3.02 -20.01
CA TYR A 96 -8.63 4.04 -20.71
C TYR A 96 -8.25 3.59 -22.13
N PHE A 97 -8.38 2.34 -22.52
CA PHE A 97 -8.13 1.90 -23.90
C PHE A 97 -9.21 0.95 -24.38
N THR A 98 -9.49 0.96 -25.68
CA THR A 98 -10.28 -0.08 -26.33
C THR A 98 -9.34 -1.25 -26.64
N LEU A 99 -9.50 -2.35 -25.92
CA LEU A 99 -8.66 -3.53 -26.11
C LEU A 99 -9.25 -4.45 -27.18
N VAL A 100 -8.39 -4.97 -28.04
CA VAL A 100 -8.75 -6.03 -28.99
C VAL A 100 -8.52 -7.39 -28.36
N GLU A 101 -9.44 -8.32 -28.62
CA GLU A 101 -9.31 -9.67 -28.11
C GLU A 101 -8.12 -10.38 -28.73
N ARG A 102 -7.39 -11.10 -27.89
CA ARG A 102 -6.25 -11.92 -28.29
C ARG A 102 -6.60 -12.94 -29.37
N SER A 103 -7.81 -13.50 -29.36
CA SER A 103 -8.22 -14.53 -30.32
C SER A 103 -8.30 -13.99 -31.76
N GLU A 104 -8.58 -12.70 -31.94
CA GLU A 104 -8.59 -12.03 -33.24
C GLU A 104 -7.16 -11.83 -33.76
N LEU A 105 -6.24 -11.43 -32.86
CA LEU A 105 -4.80 -11.34 -33.16
C LEU A 105 -4.21 -12.67 -33.58
N GLU A 106 -4.51 -13.75 -32.86
CA GLU A 106 -3.96 -15.06 -33.19
C GLU A 106 -4.47 -15.60 -34.53
N LYS A 107 -5.73 -15.33 -34.91
CA LYS A 107 -6.24 -15.70 -36.24
C LYS A 107 -5.49 -14.98 -37.35
N VAL A 108 -5.37 -13.66 -37.26
CA VAL A 108 -4.64 -12.86 -38.26
C VAL A 108 -3.17 -13.25 -38.32
N LEU A 109 -2.53 -13.45 -37.17
CA LEU A 109 -1.14 -13.87 -37.10
C LEU A 109 -0.94 -15.29 -37.62
N SER A 110 -1.84 -16.24 -37.36
CA SER A 110 -1.73 -17.61 -37.86
C SER A 110 -2.01 -17.74 -39.35
N GLU A 111 -2.86 -16.88 -39.90
CA GLU A 111 -3.07 -16.76 -41.35
C GLU A 111 -1.82 -16.23 -42.07
N HIS A 112 -1.06 -15.31 -41.45
CA HIS A 112 0.19 -14.76 -42.00
C HIS A 112 1.47 -15.53 -41.63
N ALA A 113 1.51 -16.21 -40.48
CA ALA A 113 2.66 -16.98 -39.98
C ALA A 113 2.94 -18.26 -40.79
N LEU A 114 2.06 -18.64 -41.71
CA LEU A 114 2.33 -19.72 -42.68
C LEU A 114 3.55 -19.45 -43.58
N ASN A 115 4.07 -18.21 -43.62
CA ASN A 115 5.23 -17.83 -44.45
C ASN A 115 6.52 -17.47 -43.72
N MET A 116 6.54 -17.31 -42.38
CA MET A 116 7.72 -16.79 -41.66
C MET A 116 7.92 -17.49 -40.31
N SER A 117 9.15 -17.90 -40.03
CA SER A 117 9.58 -18.65 -38.83
C SER A 117 9.14 -18.00 -37.53
N GLY A 118 8.79 -18.80 -36.51
CA GLY A 118 8.16 -18.45 -35.22
C GLY A 118 8.87 -17.47 -34.26
N VAL A 119 9.48 -16.41 -34.78
CA VAL A 119 9.83 -15.17 -34.08
C VAL A 119 8.96 -14.08 -34.69
N ILE A 120 8.09 -13.46 -33.89
CA ILE A 120 7.23 -12.37 -34.37
C ILE A 120 8.08 -11.10 -34.37
N ASP A 121 8.49 -10.64 -35.54
CA ASP A 121 9.17 -9.35 -35.67
C ASP A 121 8.20 -8.18 -35.42
N VAL A 122 8.75 -7.03 -35.03
CA VAL A 122 8.00 -5.78 -34.82
C VAL A 122 7.18 -5.43 -36.06
N GLU A 123 7.71 -5.69 -37.25
CA GLU A 123 7.05 -5.46 -38.54
C GLU A 123 5.77 -6.31 -38.67
N THR A 124 5.86 -7.61 -38.39
CA THR A 124 4.70 -8.52 -38.39
C THR A 124 3.63 -8.10 -37.39
N ALA A 125 4.05 -7.64 -36.21
CA ALA A 125 3.16 -7.14 -35.18
C ALA A 125 2.40 -5.88 -35.64
N VAL A 126 3.09 -4.96 -36.32
CA VAL A 126 2.48 -3.76 -36.90
C VAL A 126 1.50 -4.12 -38.02
N GLU A 127 1.87 -5.03 -38.92
CA GLU A 127 0.99 -5.48 -40.00
C GLU A 127 -0.30 -6.13 -39.48
N ALA A 128 -0.18 -7.06 -38.52
CA ALA A 128 -1.32 -7.67 -37.86
C ALA A 128 -2.18 -6.60 -37.14
N GLY A 129 -1.52 -5.59 -36.56
CA GLY A 129 -2.19 -4.45 -35.95
C GLY A 129 -3.03 -3.65 -36.96
N ARG A 130 -2.48 -3.36 -38.14
CA ARG A 130 -3.18 -2.65 -39.22
C ARG A 130 -4.42 -3.42 -39.68
N LEU A 131 -4.30 -4.72 -39.87
CA LEU A 131 -5.41 -5.58 -40.32
C LEU A 131 -6.56 -5.61 -39.31
N LEU A 132 -6.25 -5.55 -38.02
CA LEU A 132 -7.26 -5.49 -36.97
C LEU A 132 -7.80 -4.09 -36.72
N GLY A 133 -7.20 -3.05 -37.30
CA GLY A 133 -7.57 -1.66 -37.04
C GLY A 133 -7.22 -1.21 -35.62
N VAL A 134 -6.10 -1.68 -35.07
CA VAL A 134 -5.54 -1.11 -33.83
C VAL A 134 -4.54 0.00 -34.17
N GLN A 135 -4.45 0.98 -33.27
CA GLN A 135 -3.52 2.11 -33.38
C GLN A 135 -2.21 1.84 -32.63
N GLY A 136 -2.26 0.97 -31.62
CA GLY A 136 -1.07 0.58 -30.86
C GLY A 136 -0.98 -0.94 -30.68
N VAL A 137 0.24 -1.46 -30.74
CA VAL A 137 0.54 -2.85 -30.41
C VAL A 137 1.54 -2.88 -29.27
N ILE A 138 1.19 -3.62 -28.22
CA ILE A 138 2.06 -3.85 -27.08
C ILE A 138 2.75 -5.20 -27.25
N VAL A 139 4.08 -5.15 -27.22
CA VAL A 139 4.95 -6.33 -27.22
C VAL A 139 5.85 -6.30 -25.99
N GLY A 140 6.35 -7.44 -25.58
CA GLY A 140 7.29 -7.51 -24.47
C GLY A 140 8.02 -8.83 -24.39
N ASN A 141 9.07 -8.85 -23.57
CA ASN A 141 9.88 -10.04 -23.36
C ASN A 141 10.15 -10.26 -21.87
N VAL A 142 10.27 -11.53 -21.50
CA VAL A 142 10.57 -11.99 -20.15
C VAL A 142 12.08 -12.08 -20.00
N ILE A 143 12.68 -11.08 -19.35
CA ILE A 143 14.13 -11.03 -19.11
C ILE A 143 14.51 -12.04 -18.02
N SER A 144 13.72 -12.12 -16.94
CA SER A 144 13.96 -13.04 -15.84
C SER A 144 12.64 -13.51 -15.23
N TYR A 145 12.56 -14.79 -14.90
CA TYR A 145 11.40 -15.39 -14.25
C TYR A 145 11.83 -16.60 -13.41
N SER A 146 12.41 -16.34 -12.24
CA SER A 146 13.00 -17.38 -11.40
C SER A 146 12.53 -17.28 -9.95
N CYS A 147 12.44 -18.45 -9.31
CA CYS A 147 12.22 -18.56 -7.87
C CYS A 147 13.01 -19.76 -7.34
N GLU A 148 14.06 -19.47 -6.60
CA GLU A 148 15.06 -20.41 -6.12
C GLU A 148 15.02 -20.52 -4.60
N ASP A 149 15.33 -21.72 -4.12
CA ASP A 149 15.44 -22.01 -2.71
C ASP A 149 16.88 -22.40 -2.40
N GLN A 150 17.51 -21.67 -1.49
CA GLN A 150 18.84 -21.98 -0.98
C GLN A 150 18.74 -22.43 0.49
N LYS A 151 19.52 -23.46 0.85
CA LYS A 151 19.56 -23.95 2.23
C LYS A 151 20.92 -23.62 2.83
N HIS A 152 20.92 -22.99 3.99
CA HIS A 152 22.13 -22.78 4.77
C HIS A 152 21.93 -23.16 6.24
N ARG A 153 23.03 -23.23 6.99
CA ARG A 153 23.03 -23.58 8.41
C ARG A 153 23.46 -22.38 9.23
N GLU A 154 22.66 -22.03 10.23
CA GLU A 154 22.94 -20.93 11.16
C GLU A 154 23.03 -21.49 12.60
N LYS A 155 23.90 -20.92 13.44
CA LYS A 155 23.96 -21.28 14.87
C LYS A 155 23.03 -20.37 15.67
N GLU A 156 22.02 -20.95 16.31
CA GLU A 156 21.07 -20.23 17.17
C GLU A 156 21.27 -20.63 18.64
N ARG A 157 21.26 -19.65 19.55
CA ARG A 157 21.22 -19.93 20.99
C ARG A 157 19.82 -20.36 21.39
N LYS A 158 19.65 -21.60 21.84
CA LYS A 158 18.39 -22.11 22.37
C LYS A 158 18.50 -22.41 23.86
N LYS A 159 17.49 -22.02 24.63
CA LYS A 159 17.30 -22.48 26.00
C LYS A 159 16.75 -23.91 25.96
N ILE A 160 17.57 -24.87 26.37
CA ILE A 160 17.21 -26.28 26.41
C ILE A 160 17.03 -26.66 27.88
N TRP A 161 15.91 -27.30 28.20
CA TRP A 161 15.66 -27.81 29.55
C TRP A 161 16.73 -28.86 29.89
N THR A 162 17.35 -28.73 31.06
CA THR A 162 18.45 -29.62 31.46
C THR A 162 17.98 -31.00 31.92
N GLY A 163 16.67 -31.20 32.08
CA GLY A 163 16.10 -32.36 32.79
C GLY A 163 15.98 -32.13 34.30
N GLU A 164 16.56 -31.03 34.81
CA GLU A 164 16.53 -30.66 36.23
C GLU A 164 15.56 -29.50 36.49
N TYR A 165 15.17 -29.36 37.75
CA TYR A 165 14.44 -28.19 38.24
C TYR A 165 15.41 -27.28 39.00
N GLU A 166 15.12 -25.97 39.00
CA GLU A 166 15.89 -25.02 39.79
C GLU A 166 15.74 -25.32 41.29
N ARG A 167 16.82 -25.14 42.04
CA ARG A 167 16.88 -25.39 43.48
C ARG A 167 17.36 -24.13 44.21
N ASP A 168 16.87 -23.94 45.43
CA ASP A 168 17.33 -22.87 46.33
C ASP A 168 18.68 -23.22 46.97
N GLU A 169 19.25 -22.29 47.75
CA GLU A 169 20.53 -22.46 48.46
C GLU A 169 20.52 -23.61 49.48
N LYS A 170 19.33 -24.08 49.89
CA LYS A 170 19.12 -25.19 50.82
C LYS A 170 18.84 -26.52 50.10
N GLY A 171 18.84 -26.52 48.77
CA GLY A 171 18.61 -27.71 47.92
C GLY A 171 17.15 -28.04 47.59
N ASN A 172 16.18 -27.23 48.04
CA ASN A 172 14.75 -27.43 47.76
C ASN A 172 14.38 -26.97 46.35
N ILE A 173 13.43 -27.66 45.70
CA ILE A 173 12.96 -27.30 44.36
C ILE A 173 12.18 -25.99 44.40
N ILE A 174 12.52 -25.07 43.50
CA ILE A 174 11.82 -23.81 43.31
C ILE A 174 10.55 -24.04 42.49
N TYR A 175 9.44 -23.44 42.92
CA TYR A 175 8.16 -23.49 42.23
C TYR A 175 7.82 -22.11 41.66
N GLU A 176 7.26 -22.08 40.45
CA GLU A 176 6.70 -20.88 39.83
C GLU A 176 5.20 -21.05 39.61
N LYS A 177 4.44 -19.95 39.54
CA LYS A 177 3.01 -20.00 39.19
C LYS A 177 2.87 -19.97 37.68
N ASN A 178 2.10 -20.89 37.10
CA ASN A 178 1.76 -20.83 35.70
C ASN A 178 0.70 -19.73 35.41
N LEU A 179 0.33 -19.55 34.14
CA LEU A 179 -0.71 -18.61 33.70
C LEU A 179 -2.09 -18.79 34.37
N PHE A 180 -2.35 -19.95 34.99
CA PHE A 180 -3.58 -20.28 35.72
C PHE A 180 -3.41 -20.26 37.25
N GLY A 181 -2.31 -19.70 37.75
CA GLY A 181 -2.03 -19.56 39.18
C GLY A 181 -1.62 -20.85 39.91
N LYS A 182 -1.52 -22.00 39.21
CA LYS A 182 -1.08 -23.27 39.81
C LYS A 182 0.43 -23.30 39.98
N LYS A 183 0.90 -23.79 41.13
CA LYS A 183 2.33 -23.97 41.43
C LYS A 183 2.89 -25.13 40.60
N VAL A 184 3.88 -24.84 39.75
CA VAL A 184 4.61 -25.82 38.92
C VAL A 184 6.10 -25.74 39.25
N LYS A 185 6.81 -26.88 39.16
CA LYS A 185 8.26 -26.91 39.42
C LYS A 185 8.99 -26.09 38.36
N LYS A 186 9.85 -25.16 38.78
CA LYS A 186 10.59 -24.27 37.87
C LYS A 186 11.68 -25.04 37.13
N LYS A 187 11.57 -25.14 35.81
CA LYS A 187 12.52 -25.87 34.96
C LYS A 187 13.85 -25.14 34.87
N LYS A 188 14.97 -25.84 35.05
CA LYS A 188 16.31 -25.30 34.84
C LYS A 188 16.69 -25.39 33.36
N TYR A 189 17.04 -24.27 32.76
CA TYR A 189 17.44 -24.22 31.36
C TYR A 189 18.94 -23.94 31.24
N ARG A 190 19.58 -24.54 30.23
CA ARG A 190 20.92 -24.14 29.79
C ARG A 190 20.85 -23.57 28.39
N GLU A 191 21.68 -22.57 28.12
CA GLU A 191 21.87 -22.09 26.75
C GLU A 191 22.76 -23.07 25.99
N LYS A 192 22.30 -23.50 24.82
CA LYS A 192 23.10 -24.31 23.90
C LYS A 192 23.04 -23.67 22.52
N LEU A 193 24.20 -23.58 21.87
CA LEU A 193 24.27 -23.27 20.44
C LEU A 193 23.78 -24.49 19.67
N VAL A 194 22.66 -24.33 18.98
CA VAL A 194 22.04 -25.36 18.15
C VAL A 194 22.15 -24.90 16.71
N THR A 195 22.69 -25.77 15.85
CA THR A 195 22.65 -25.56 14.39
C THR A 195 21.21 -25.71 13.92
N VAL A 196 20.69 -24.68 13.28
CA VAL A 196 19.35 -24.64 12.69
C VAL A 196 19.51 -24.51 11.19
N GLU A 197 18.76 -25.31 10.45
CA GLU A 197 18.70 -25.19 8.99
C GLU A 197 17.75 -24.04 8.63
N VAL A 198 18.20 -23.18 7.73
CA VAL A 198 17.46 -22.04 7.21
C VAL A 198 17.25 -22.27 5.72
N LEU A 199 16.02 -22.02 5.29
CA LEU A 199 15.62 -22.03 3.89
C LEU A 199 15.41 -20.58 3.44
N ASP A 200 16.25 -20.11 2.54
CA ASP A 200 16.11 -18.83 1.87
C ASP A 200 15.36 -19.04 0.56
N ARG A 201 14.33 -18.25 0.33
CA ARG A 201 13.64 -18.18 -0.95
C ARG A 201 13.87 -16.83 -1.56
N GLU A 202 14.45 -16.85 -2.75
CA GLU A 202 14.69 -15.69 -3.59
C GLU A 202 13.91 -15.84 -4.88
N ALA A 203 13.28 -14.77 -5.33
CA ALA A 203 12.55 -14.76 -6.59
C ALA A 203 12.72 -13.41 -7.26
N THR A 204 12.84 -13.45 -8.58
CA THR A 204 12.97 -12.26 -9.42
C THR A 204 12.10 -12.44 -10.65
N VAL A 205 11.33 -11.39 -10.97
CA VAL A 205 10.63 -11.27 -12.25
C VAL A 205 11.08 -9.96 -12.88
N ALA A 206 11.59 -10.04 -14.10
CA ALA A 206 11.99 -8.89 -14.89
C ALA A 206 11.34 -8.97 -16.27
N LEU A 207 10.64 -7.90 -16.65
CA LEU A 207 9.89 -7.78 -17.88
C LEU A 207 10.25 -6.48 -18.58
N SER A 208 10.39 -6.54 -19.89
CA SER A 208 10.47 -5.39 -20.78
C SER A 208 9.18 -5.27 -21.57
N PHE A 209 8.74 -4.04 -21.74
CA PHE A 209 7.53 -3.67 -22.44
C PHE A 209 7.86 -2.64 -23.52
N ARG A 210 7.21 -2.75 -24.67
CA ARG A 210 7.24 -1.77 -25.76
C ARG A 210 5.82 -1.54 -26.27
N LEU A 211 5.43 -0.28 -26.41
CA LEU A 211 4.25 0.14 -27.16
C LEU A 211 4.72 0.68 -28.50
N ILE A 212 4.21 0.10 -29.57
CA ILE A 212 4.51 0.47 -30.95
C ILE A 212 3.26 1.13 -31.54
N ASP A 213 3.44 2.30 -32.13
CA ASP A 213 2.42 2.94 -32.97
C ASP A 213 2.33 2.20 -34.31
N VAL A 214 1.14 1.78 -34.68
CA VAL A 214 0.86 0.99 -35.89
C VAL A 214 0.88 1.83 -37.16
N GLU A 215 0.57 3.13 -37.05
CA GLU A 215 0.60 4.05 -38.17
C GLU A 215 2.06 4.29 -38.60
N THR A 216 2.89 4.73 -37.66
CA THR A 216 4.29 5.09 -37.92
C THR A 216 5.27 3.92 -37.83
N GLY A 217 4.91 2.83 -37.14
CA GLY A 217 5.81 1.72 -36.81
C GLY A 217 6.84 2.06 -35.71
N GLN A 218 6.76 3.23 -35.08
CA GLN A 218 7.73 3.68 -34.10
C GLN A 218 7.39 3.23 -32.68
N ILE A 219 8.42 3.04 -31.85
CA ILE A 219 8.23 2.74 -30.43
C ILE A 219 7.88 4.03 -29.70
N VAL A 220 6.65 4.13 -29.22
CA VAL A 220 6.12 5.30 -28.48
C VAL A 220 6.53 5.24 -27.01
N ALA A 221 6.52 4.05 -26.42
CA ALA A 221 6.88 3.87 -25.03
C ALA A 221 7.67 2.57 -24.83
N THR A 222 8.68 2.64 -23.96
CA THR A 222 9.45 1.47 -23.53
C THR A 222 9.68 1.51 -22.04
N ARG A 223 9.62 0.35 -21.38
CA ARG A 223 9.90 0.22 -19.95
C ARG A 223 10.47 -1.15 -19.64
N GLU A 224 11.57 -1.16 -18.92
CA GLU A 224 12.06 -2.35 -18.23
C GLU A 224 11.68 -2.26 -16.75
N THR A 225 11.16 -3.35 -16.21
CA THR A 225 10.71 -3.46 -14.82
C THR A 225 11.29 -4.72 -14.21
N ALA A 226 11.75 -4.63 -12.96
CA ALA A 226 12.25 -5.78 -12.22
C ALA A 226 11.80 -5.68 -10.77
N HIS A 227 11.13 -6.74 -10.28
CA HIS A 227 10.73 -6.87 -8.89
C HIS A 227 11.30 -8.15 -8.32
N SER A 228 11.73 -8.09 -7.06
CA SER A 228 12.29 -9.23 -6.35
C SER A 228 11.61 -9.49 -5.01
N TYR A 229 11.78 -10.71 -4.52
CA TYR A 229 11.34 -11.15 -3.21
C TYR A 229 12.46 -11.98 -2.58
N GLN A 230 12.74 -11.71 -1.31
CA GLN A 230 13.67 -12.50 -0.52
C GLN A 230 13.08 -12.72 0.87
N LYS A 231 13.08 -13.98 1.32
CA LYS A 231 12.70 -14.31 2.70
C LYS A 231 13.37 -15.59 3.16
N SER A 232 13.94 -15.53 4.35
CA SER A 232 14.53 -16.66 5.06
C SER A 232 13.55 -17.27 6.07
N MET A 233 13.57 -18.59 6.20
CA MET A 233 12.75 -19.33 7.16
C MET A 233 13.55 -20.45 7.82
N LYS A 234 13.57 -20.46 9.16
CA LYS A 234 14.13 -21.57 9.94
C LYS A 234 13.24 -22.81 9.80
N LEU A 235 13.81 -23.94 9.45
CA LEU A 235 13.08 -25.20 9.25
C LEU A 235 12.29 -25.56 10.52
N GLY A 236 11.00 -25.87 10.35
CA GLY A 236 10.08 -26.17 11.46
C GLY A 236 9.44 -24.96 12.15
N LYS A 237 9.71 -23.72 11.70
CA LYS A 237 9.01 -22.51 12.17
C LYS A 237 8.34 -21.78 11.00
N GLY A 238 7.02 -21.95 10.87
CA GLY A 238 6.20 -21.25 9.88
C GLY A 238 6.25 -21.86 8.48
N SER A 239 5.80 -21.10 7.48
CA SER A 239 5.80 -21.48 6.07
C SER A 239 6.24 -20.32 5.18
N LEU A 240 6.95 -20.64 4.09
CA LEU A 240 7.24 -19.68 3.01
C LEU A 240 6.06 -19.67 2.03
N PRO A 241 5.68 -18.49 1.48
CA PRO A 241 4.65 -18.42 0.45
C PRO A 241 5.01 -19.31 -0.75
N PRO A 242 4.04 -19.97 -1.39
CA PRO A 242 4.30 -20.81 -2.56
C PRO A 242 5.02 -20.05 -3.69
N ARG A 243 5.93 -20.72 -4.40
CA ARG A 243 6.73 -20.09 -5.48
C ARG A 243 5.86 -19.39 -6.52
N LYS A 244 4.79 -20.06 -6.98
CA LYS A 244 3.83 -19.50 -7.94
C LYS A 244 3.12 -18.24 -7.41
N ALA A 245 2.81 -18.18 -6.11
CA ALA A 245 2.17 -17.00 -5.51
C ALA A 245 3.13 -15.80 -5.47
N ILE A 246 4.42 -16.06 -5.21
CA ILE A 246 5.45 -15.02 -5.25
C ILE A 246 5.64 -14.52 -6.68
N LEU A 247 5.89 -15.42 -7.63
CA LEU A 247 6.06 -15.08 -9.04
C LEU A 247 4.86 -14.31 -9.58
N ASN A 248 3.64 -14.80 -9.33
CA ASN A 248 2.42 -14.09 -9.74
C ASN A 248 2.36 -12.67 -9.16
N ARG A 249 2.63 -12.51 -7.86
CA ARG A 249 2.66 -11.18 -7.23
C ARG A 249 3.71 -10.26 -7.88
N LEU A 250 4.91 -10.75 -8.14
CA LEU A 250 5.97 -9.97 -8.79
C LEU A 250 5.58 -9.59 -10.23
N THR A 251 4.97 -10.51 -10.99
CA THR A 251 4.40 -10.24 -12.32
C THR A 251 3.36 -9.13 -12.27
N HIS A 252 2.43 -9.19 -11.31
CA HIS A 252 1.44 -8.13 -11.12
C HIS A 252 2.14 -6.78 -10.88
N GLN A 253 3.21 -6.72 -10.07
CA GLN A 253 3.95 -5.48 -9.82
C GLN A 253 4.63 -4.93 -11.08
N CYS A 254 5.28 -5.78 -11.88
CA CYS A 254 5.89 -5.37 -13.15
C CYS A 254 4.84 -4.78 -14.11
N VAL A 255 3.71 -5.48 -14.28
CA VAL A 255 2.63 -5.02 -15.15
C VAL A 255 1.99 -3.74 -14.62
N ASP A 256 1.80 -3.60 -13.30
CA ASP A 256 1.26 -2.37 -12.70
C ASP A 256 2.12 -1.16 -13.04
N ASP A 257 3.44 -1.30 -13.01
CA ASP A 257 4.34 -0.18 -13.28
C ASP A 257 4.25 0.30 -14.73
N PHE A 258 4.03 -0.62 -15.68
CA PHE A 258 3.81 -0.25 -17.07
C PHE A 258 2.38 0.27 -17.32
N VAL A 259 1.35 -0.28 -16.66
CA VAL A 259 -0.02 0.25 -16.75
C VAL A 259 -0.10 1.70 -16.25
N LYS A 260 0.55 2.00 -15.12
CA LYS A 260 0.61 3.37 -14.56
C LYS A 260 1.29 4.36 -15.49
N MET A 261 2.24 3.88 -16.30
CA MET A 261 2.93 4.69 -17.30
C MET A 261 2.00 5.08 -18.46
N LEU A 262 1.12 4.18 -18.88
CA LEU A 262 0.25 4.36 -20.05
C LEU A 262 -1.13 4.93 -19.73
N ALA A 263 -1.63 4.73 -18.51
CA ALA A 263 -3.00 5.07 -18.15
C ALA A 263 -3.08 5.84 -16.82
N PRO A 264 -4.03 6.78 -16.71
CA PRO A 264 -4.38 7.37 -15.43
C PRO A 264 -4.78 6.31 -14.41
N HIS A 265 -4.35 6.50 -13.17
CA HIS A 265 -4.54 5.50 -12.13
C HIS A 265 -4.73 6.14 -10.76
N THR A 266 -5.54 5.49 -9.92
CA THR A 266 -5.76 5.93 -8.55
C THR A 266 -4.70 5.34 -7.63
N ILE A 267 -3.97 6.19 -6.92
CA ILE A 267 -3.08 5.78 -5.84
C ILE A 267 -3.72 6.03 -4.47
N THR A 268 -3.36 5.19 -3.50
CA THR A 268 -3.75 5.40 -2.10
C THR A 268 -2.57 5.93 -1.31
N ILE A 269 -2.72 7.13 -0.76
CA ILE A 269 -1.69 7.79 0.03
C ILE A 269 -2.02 7.61 1.50
N LYS A 270 -1.08 7.03 2.25
CA LYS A 270 -1.17 6.96 3.72
C LYS A 270 -0.62 8.24 4.34
N THR A 271 -1.42 8.88 5.17
CA THR A 271 -1.02 10.08 5.91
C THR A 271 -1.60 10.04 7.32
N GLU A 272 -1.38 11.07 8.13
CA GLU A 272 -1.81 11.11 9.52
C GLU A 272 -2.53 12.41 9.84
N PHE A 273 -3.48 12.35 10.79
CA PHE A 273 -4.16 13.53 11.31
C PHE A 273 -3.30 14.29 12.33
N ALA A 274 -3.42 15.61 12.35
CA ALA A 274 -2.85 16.42 13.42
C ALA A 274 -3.78 16.44 14.63
N ARG A 275 -3.34 15.82 15.73
CA ARG A 275 -4.10 15.85 17.00
C ARG A 275 -4.06 17.23 17.63
N GLY A 276 -5.23 17.70 18.07
CA GLY A 276 -5.40 19.01 18.69
C GLY A 276 -6.29 18.95 19.93
N ASN A 277 -7.01 20.05 20.17
CA ASN A 277 -8.01 20.14 21.23
C ASN A 277 -9.18 19.16 20.99
N ARG A 278 -10.14 19.13 21.92
CA ARG A 278 -11.30 18.23 21.86
C ARG A 278 -12.08 18.36 20.54
N GLU A 279 -12.28 19.58 20.05
CA GLU A 279 -13.03 19.83 18.81
C GLU A 279 -12.27 19.36 17.57
N VAL A 280 -10.95 19.57 17.51
CA VAL A 280 -10.10 19.01 16.44
C VAL A 280 -10.20 17.49 16.41
N ASN A 281 -10.10 16.83 17.57
CA ASN A 281 -10.15 15.37 17.65
C ASN A 281 -11.54 14.82 17.29
N LYS A 282 -12.62 15.55 17.58
CA LYS A 282 -13.98 15.20 17.14
C LYS A 282 -14.11 15.17 15.61
N GLY A 283 -13.47 16.11 14.90
CA GLY A 283 -13.41 16.07 13.44
C GLY A 283 -12.66 14.83 12.93
N ILE A 284 -11.57 14.43 13.62
CA ILE A 284 -10.81 13.23 13.26
C ILE A 284 -11.66 11.97 13.41
N GLU A 285 -12.51 11.88 14.44
CA GLU A 285 -13.45 10.77 14.61
C GLU A 285 -14.43 10.67 13.43
N PHE A 286 -14.96 11.79 12.93
CA PHE A 286 -15.81 11.78 11.74
C PHE A 286 -15.04 11.30 10.49
N ALA A 287 -13.85 11.84 10.24
CA ALA A 287 -13.04 11.47 9.09
C ALA A 287 -12.66 9.98 9.08
N ARG A 288 -12.37 9.41 10.26
CA ARG A 288 -12.08 7.97 10.41
C ARG A 288 -13.27 7.07 10.07
N ASN A 289 -14.48 7.56 10.22
CA ASN A 289 -15.70 6.89 9.81
C ASN A 289 -16.05 7.16 8.32
N GLY A 290 -15.14 7.79 7.56
CA GLY A 290 -15.35 8.16 6.16
C GLY A 290 -16.26 9.38 5.96
N LEU A 291 -16.68 10.05 7.03
CA LEU A 291 -17.61 11.18 7.01
C LEU A 291 -16.85 12.50 6.83
N TRP A 292 -16.17 12.65 5.69
CA TRP A 292 -15.30 13.79 5.38
C TRP A 292 -16.05 15.13 5.42
N ASP A 293 -17.29 15.19 4.91
CA ASP A 293 -18.10 16.42 4.93
C ASP A 293 -18.43 16.89 6.35
N LYS A 294 -18.66 15.94 7.28
CA LYS A 294 -18.88 16.28 8.69
C LYS A 294 -17.59 16.71 9.37
N ALA A 295 -16.47 16.06 9.02
CA ALA A 295 -15.16 16.42 9.54
C ALA A 295 -14.76 17.84 9.11
N GLN A 296 -14.94 18.17 7.83
CA GLN A 296 -14.75 19.51 7.27
C GLN A 296 -15.53 20.56 8.07
N LYS A 297 -16.85 20.40 8.22
CA LYS A 297 -17.69 21.34 8.99
C LYS A 297 -17.22 21.55 10.42
N VAL A 298 -16.75 20.48 11.08
CA VAL A 298 -16.19 20.58 12.43
C VAL A 298 -14.89 21.38 12.42
N TRP A 299 -13.97 21.12 11.48
CA TRP A 299 -12.70 21.83 11.41
C TRP A 299 -12.84 23.28 10.92
N GLU A 300 -13.76 23.59 10.02
CA GLU A 300 -14.15 24.97 9.66
C GLU A 300 -14.60 25.75 10.89
N ALA A 301 -15.45 25.15 11.73
CA ALA A 301 -15.88 25.76 12.98
C ALA A 301 -14.73 25.94 13.99
N VAL A 302 -13.72 25.06 13.99
CA VAL A 302 -12.51 25.21 14.81
C VAL A 302 -11.71 26.41 14.35
N VAL A 303 -11.35 26.48 13.06
CA VAL A 303 -10.48 27.54 12.54
C VAL A 303 -11.18 28.91 12.54
N SER A 304 -12.51 28.93 12.45
CA SER A 304 -13.30 30.16 12.60
C SER A 304 -13.27 30.73 14.02
N LYS A 305 -13.20 29.86 15.05
CA LYS A 305 -13.13 30.26 16.46
C LYS A 305 -11.71 30.51 16.93
N GLU A 306 -10.77 29.73 16.43
CA GLU A 306 -9.35 29.76 16.76
C GLU A 306 -8.53 29.87 15.46
N PRO A 307 -8.38 31.07 14.87
CA PRO A 307 -7.65 31.25 13.62
C PRO A 307 -6.19 30.76 13.68
N ASP A 308 -5.57 30.77 14.85
CA ASP A 308 -4.19 30.29 15.06
C ASP A 308 -4.12 28.76 15.33
N ASN A 309 -5.22 28.01 15.16
CA ASN A 309 -5.24 26.57 15.36
C ASN A 309 -4.69 25.83 14.13
N HIS A 310 -3.36 25.71 14.06
CA HIS A 310 -2.68 25.04 12.96
C HIS A 310 -3.09 23.56 12.76
N GLN A 311 -3.55 22.85 13.79
CA GLN A 311 -4.06 21.48 13.65
C GLN A 311 -5.42 21.44 12.96
N GLY A 312 -6.30 22.40 13.29
CA GLY A 312 -7.57 22.61 12.62
C GLY A 312 -7.37 22.86 11.13
N TRP A 313 -6.50 23.82 10.79
CA TRP A 313 -6.16 24.15 9.39
C TRP A 313 -5.59 22.96 8.63
N TYR A 314 -4.62 22.24 9.21
CA TYR A 314 -4.06 21.07 8.54
C TYR A 314 -5.10 19.97 8.30
N ASN A 315 -5.93 19.65 9.31
CA ASN A 315 -6.94 18.62 9.12
C ASN A 315 -8.06 19.06 8.17
N LEU A 316 -8.40 20.36 8.15
CA LEU A 316 -9.30 20.93 7.16
C LEU A 316 -8.75 20.74 5.73
N GLY A 317 -7.46 20.99 5.52
CA GLY A 317 -6.79 20.69 4.25
C GLY A 317 -6.86 19.21 3.86
N LEU A 318 -6.76 18.28 4.82
CA LEU A 318 -6.97 16.85 4.57
C LEU A 318 -8.42 16.53 4.15
N ALA A 319 -9.41 17.27 4.67
CA ALA A 319 -10.82 17.08 4.30
C ALA A 319 -11.06 17.50 2.85
N PHE A 320 -10.58 18.68 2.47
CA PHE A 320 -10.65 19.17 1.10
C PHE A 320 -9.91 18.25 0.13
N GLU A 321 -8.71 17.80 0.50
CA GLU A 321 -7.94 16.84 -0.31
C GLU A 321 -8.67 15.49 -0.47
N ALA A 322 -9.39 15.02 0.55
CA ALA A 322 -10.21 13.81 0.46
C ALA A 322 -11.42 13.96 -0.48
N GLN A 323 -11.85 15.20 -0.72
CA GLN A 323 -12.94 15.56 -1.63
C GLN A 323 -12.45 16.01 -3.01
N PHE A 324 -11.13 15.92 -3.27
CA PHE A 324 -10.48 16.40 -4.51
C PHE A 324 -10.54 17.92 -4.71
N ASP A 325 -10.88 18.71 -3.69
CA ASP A 325 -10.78 20.17 -3.72
C ASP A 325 -9.35 20.59 -3.35
N TYR A 326 -8.45 20.52 -4.33
CA TYR A 326 -7.03 20.78 -4.09
C TYR A 326 -6.71 22.26 -3.85
N GLU A 327 -7.49 23.18 -4.42
CA GLU A 327 -7.31 24.62 -4.22
C GLU A 327 -7.58 25.02 -2.76
N SER A 328 -8.74 24.62 -2.22
CA SER A 328 -9.08 24.86 -0.81
C SER A 328 -8.11 24.12 0.13
N ALA A 329 -7.68 22.92 -0.25
CA ALA A 329 -6.69 22.17 0.51
C ALA A 329 -5.34 22.92 0.60
N GLU A 330 -4.86 23.49 -0.51
CA GLU A 330 -3.62 24.25 -0.55
C GLU A 330 -3.68 25.47 0.38
N GLN A 331 -4.77 26.24 0.31
CA GLN A 331 -4.98 27.41 1.18
C GLN A 331 -4.94 27.01 2.66
N ALA A 332 -5.68 25.97 3.04
CA ALA A 332 -5.71 25.47 4.41
C ALA A 332 -4.33 24.97 4.89
N TYR A 333 -3.57 24.31 4.02
CA TYR A 333 -2.22 23.86 4.34
C TYR A 333 -1.22 25.02 4.45
N ASN A 334 -1.31 26.04 3.60
CA ASN A 334 -0.48 27.25 3.71
C ASN A 334 -0.71 27.92 5.08
N HIS A 335 -1.97 28.14 5.46
CA HIS A 335 -2.30 28.67 6.80
C HIS A 335 -1.70 27.81 7.93
N ALA A 336 -1.81 26.49 7.86
CA ALA A 336 -1.23 25.61 8.87
C ALA A 336 0.31 25.72 8.94
N VAL A 337 0.98 25.87 7.80
CA VAL A 337 2.45 26.02 7.70
C VAL A 337 2.89 27.38 8.22
N ASP A 338 2.18 28.46 7.88
CA ASP A 338 2.47 29.83 8.29
C ASP A 338 2.38 30.00 9.81
N ILE A 339 1.36 29.40 10.43
CA ILE A 339 1.21 29.40 11.89
C ILE A 339 2.28 28.52 12.54
N LYS A 340 2.48 27.29 12.03
CA LYS A 340 3.49 26.37 12.59
C LYS A 340 4.07 25.44 11.52
N PRO A 341 5.32 25.66 11.08
CA PRO A 341 5.95 24.83 10.07
C PRO A 341 6.32 23.46 10.67
N LYS A 342 5.52 22.44 10.34
CA LYS A 342 5.82 21.04 10.65
C LYS A 342 6.16 20.27 9.38
N LYS A 343 7.05 19.29 9.50
CA LYS A 343 7.38 18.36 8.41
C LYS A 343 6.15 17.69 7.81
N LEU A 344 5.16 17.34 8.64
CA LEU A 344 3.89 16.77 8.20
C LEU A 344 3.12 17.73 7.28
N TYR A 345 3.03 19.01 7.66
CA TYR A 345 2.25 20.02 6.94
C TYR A 345 2.92 20.39 5.62
N MET A 346 4.24 20.60 5.65
CA MET A 346 5.02 20.87 4.44
C MET A 346 4.95 19.70 3.43
N ARG A 347 4.93 18.45 3.91
CA ARG A 347 4.72 17.27 3.05
C ARG A 347 3.33 17.24 2.43
N ALA A 348 2.30 17.60 3.19
CA ALA A 348 0.93 17.66 2.67
C ALA A 348 0.74 18.79 1.66
N LEU A 349 1.27 19.99 1.94
CA LEU A 349 1.28 21.11 1.01
C LEU A 349 1.98 20.76 -0.31
N LYS A 350 3.19 20.19 -0.24
CA LYS A 350 3.91 19.72 -1.44
C LYS A 350 3.10 18.68 -2.21
N ARG A 351 2.45 17.75 -1.50
CA ARG A 351 1.64 16.69 -2.10
C ARG A 351 0.42 17.25 -2.84
N VAL A 352 -0.30 18.20 -2.26
CA VAL A 352 -1.47 18.82 -2.90
C VAL A 352 -1.08 19.66 -4.10
N ARG A 353 0.00 20.45 -4.01
CA ARG A 353 0.52 21.17 -5.19
C ARG A 353 0.85 20.22 -6.34
N GLN A 354 1.46 19.08 -6.04
CA GLN A 354 1.70 18.06 -7.05
C GLN A 354 0.38 17.48 -7.59
N ALA A 355 -0.63 17.25 -6.74
CA ALA A 355 -1.93 16.75 -7.17
C ALA A 355 -2.64 17.73 -8.12
N MET A 356 -2.53 19.04 -7.90
CA MET A 356 -3.06 20.07 -8.81
C MET A 356 -2.38 20.01 -10.19
N LEU A 357 -1.04 19.94 -10.22
CA LEU A 357 -0.29 19.79 -11.48
C LEU A 357 -0.65 18.50 -12.21
N ASP A 358 -0.88 17.43 -11.45
CA ASP A 358 -1.28 16.14 -11.98
C ASP A 358 -2.71 16.16 -12.54
N GLU A 359 -3.62 16.90 -11.90
CA GLU A 359 -4.99 17.11 -12.38
C GLU A 359 -5.00 17.93 -13.67
N GLU A 360 -4.24 19.02 -13.74
CA GLU A 360 -4.10 19.83 -14.95
C GLU A 360 -3.54 18.97 -16.11
N LYS A 361 -2.46 18.22 -15.86
CA LYS A 361 -1.88 17.30 -16.85
C LYS A 361 -2.92 16.26 -17.30
N LEU A 362 -3.71 15.71 -16.37
CA LEU A 362 -4.75 14.75 -16.71
C LEU A 362 -5.84 15.37 -17.58
N GLN A 363 -6.29 16.58 -17.27
CA GLN A 363 -7.28 17.29 -18.07
C GLN A 363 -6.78 17.51 -19.50
N GLN A 364 -5.53 17.97 -19.66
CA GLN A 364 -4.89 18.14 -20.96
C GLN A 364 -4.83 16.83 -21.76
N GLN A 365 -4.43 15.72 -21.12
CA GLN A 365 -4.41 14.39 -21.75
C GLN A 365 -5.80 13.97 -22.23
N MET A 366 -6.84 14.21 -21.42
CA MET A 366 -8.21 13.83 -21.73
C MET A 366 -8.82 14.72 -22.83
N GLU A 367 -8.47 16.00 -22.89
CA GLU A 367 -8.91 16.93 -23.93
C GLU A 367 -8.26 16.61 -25.27
N ARG A 368 -6.93 16.48 -25.31
CA ARG A 368 -6.19 16.10 -26.53
C ARG A 368 -6.77 14.85 -27.16
N ARG A 369 -7.01 13.84 -26.32
CA ARG A 369 -7.60 12.57 -26.75
C ARG A 369 -9.01 12.73 -27.33
N LYS A 370 -9.85 13.58 -26.74
CA LYS A 370 -11.18 13.88 -27.30
C LYS A 370 -11.06 14.54 -28.66
N MET A 371 -10.18 15.54 -28.81
CA MET A 371 -9.97 16.26 -30.08
C MET A 371 -9.48 15.32 -31.19
N GLU A 372 -8.51 14.45 -30.89
CA GLU A 372 -7.99 13.46 -31.83
C GLU A 372 -9.05 12.40 -32.20
N SER A 373 -9.98 12.09 -31.30
CA SER A 373 -11.11 11.20 -31.60
C SER A 373 -12.19 11.84 -32.47
N THR A 374 -12.35 13.17 -32.40
CA THR A 374 -13.35 13.92 -33.19
C THR A 374 -12.81 14.45 -34.52
N GLY A 375 -11.50 14.36 -34.77
CA GLY A 375 -10.86 14.75 -36.03
C GLY A 375 -10.75 16.27 -36.23
N GLU A 376 -10.91 17.06 -35.17
CA GLU A 376 -10.73 18.52 -35.21
C GLU A 376 -9.24 18.85 -35.00
N ASN A 377 -8.45 18.84 -36.08
CA ASN A 377 -7.10 19.39 -36.07
C ASN A 377 -7.16 20.91 -36.20
N TYR A 378 -6.62 21.64 -35.22
CA TYR A 378 -6.23 23.03 -35.40
C TYR A 378 -4.83 23.07 -36.00
N ASP A 379 -4.76 23.37 -37.30
CA ASP A 379 -3.64 24.13 -37.83
C ASP A 379 -3.75 25.54 -37.25
N GLU A 380 -2.85 25.92 -36.33
CA GLU A 380 -2.46 27.32 -36.10
C GLU A 380 -0.93 27.47 -36.05
#